data_AF-A0A1I0YWS8-F1
#
_entry.id   AF-A0A1I0YWS8-F1
#
_cell.length_a   1.000
_cell.length_b   1.000
_cell.length_c   1.000
_cell.angle_alpha   90.00
_cell.angle_beta   90.00
_cell.angle_gamma   90.00
#
_symmetry.space_group_name_H-M   'P 1'
#
loop_
_entity.id
_entity.type
_entity.pdbx_description
1 polymer ?
#
loop_
_entity_poly.entity_id
_entity_poly.type
_entity_poly.pdbx_seq_one_letter_code
_entity_poly.pdbx_strand_id
1 'polypeptide(L)'
;MAKELSIEAAERQARQLLEARMQSVRDLVTGRQALADLREQVEAAEREDVRLYNAALTAGWSPDELRKIGVGEPDKKARVARRARARRAGAGSGAAAKDGASGTDDTTGATAHDTDAG
;
A
#
# COMPACT_ATOMS: atom_id res chain seq x y z
N MET A 1 -3.41 0.77 -56.61
CA MET A 1 -1.94 0.89 -56.73
C MET A 1 -1.36 0.65 -55.35
N ALA A 2 -0.67 -0.47 -55.15
CA ALA A 2 -0.01 -0.76 -53.88
C ALA A 2 1.12 0.26 -53.69
N LYS A 3 1.06 1.03 -52.60
CA LYS A 3 2.10 1.98 -52.25
C LYS A 3 3.30 1.13 -51.81
N GLU A 4 4.30 0.96 -52.68
CA GLU A 4 5.56 0.35 -52.25
C GLU A 4 6.05 1.15 -51.04
N LEU A 5 6.19 0.48 -49.90
CA LEU A 5 6.70 1.08 -48.68
C LEU A 5 8.13 1.55 -48.97
N SER A 6 8.32 2.86 -49.13
CA SER A 6 9.68 3.40 -49.20
C SER A 6 10.34 3.24 -47.83
N ILE A 7 11.63 2.88 -47.83
CA ILE A 7 12.42 2.72 -46.61
C ILE A 7 12.28 3.95 -45.71
N GLU A 8 12.37 5.15 -46.30
CA GLU A 8 12.20 6.40 -45.58
C GLU A 8 10.81 6.56 -44.94
N ALA A 9 9.73 6.11 -45.61
CA ALA A 9 8.39 6.17 -45.05
C ALA A 9 8.24 5.21 -43.87
N ALA A 10 8.76 3.99 -43.99
CA ALA A 10 8.78 3.02 -42.91
C ALA A 10 9.59 3.53 -41.70
N GLU A 11 10.76 4.13 -41.94
CA GLU A 11 11.59 4.74 -40.88
C GLU A 11 10.87 5.88 -40.18
N ARG A 12 10.24 6.80 -40.92
CA ARG A 12 9.47 7.90 -40.32
C ARG A 12 8.32 7.37 -39.47
N GLN A 13 7.59 6.37 -39.94
CA GLN A 13 6.50 5.75 -39.19
C GLN A 13 7.01 5.05 -37.92
N ALA A 14 8.11 4.31 -38.01
CA ALA A 14 8.72 3.66 -36.85
C ALA A 14 9.15 4.69 -35.79
N ARG A 15 9.78 5.81 -36.21
CA ARG A 15 10.16 6.90 -35.30
C ARG A 15 8.95 7.55 -34.64
N GLN A 16 7.89 7.83 -35.40
CA GLN A 16 6.64 8.39 -34.86
C GLN A 16 6.01 7.47 -33.82
N LEU A 17 5.97 6.16 -34.09
CA LEU A 17 5.44 5.17 -33.16
C LEU A 17 6.26 5.10 -31.87
N LEU A 18 7.59 5.15 -31.98
CA LEU A 18 8.48 5.18 -30.82
C LEU A 18 8.28 6.46 -30.00
N GLU A 19 8.19 7.63 -30.64
CA GLU A 19 7.97 8.89 -29.92
C GLU A 19 6.62 8.88 -29.19
N ALA A 20 5.56 8.41 -29.83
CA ALA A 20 4.25 8.29 -29.19
C ALA A 20 4.30 7.37 -27.96
N ARG A 21 5.01 6.24 -28.05
CA ARG A 21 5.21 5.33 -26.91
C ARG A 21 6.03 5.97 -25.81
N MET A 22 7.11 6.67 -26.16
CA MET A 22 7.94 7.40 -25.22
C MET A 22 7.14 8.48 -24.50
N GLN A 23 6.27 9.20 -25.21
CA GLN A 23 5.40 10.20 -24.61
C GLN A 23 4.43 9.58 -23.59
N SER A 24 3.77 8.47 -23.94
CA SER A 24 2.89 7.76 -22.99
C SER A 24 3.62 7.31 -21.72
N VAL A 25 4.88 6.88 -21.84
CA VAL A 25 5.70 6.50 -20.67
C VAL A 25 6.04 7.73 -19.83
N ARG A 26 6.41 8.85 -20.46
CA ARG A 26 6.67 10.12 -19.76
C ARG A 26 5.43 10.56 -18.98
N ASP A 27 4.27 10.58 -19.62
CA ASP A 27 3.00 11.00 -19.01
C ASP A 27 2.65 10.11 -17.81
N LEU A 28 2.84 8.79 -17.93
CA LEU A 28 2.63 7.85 -16.83
C LEU A 28 3.55 8.13 -15.64
N VAL A 29 4.84 8.36 -15.88
CA VAL A 29 5.80 8.67 -14.82
C VAL A 29 5.47 10.00 -14.15
N THR A 30 5.12 11.03 -14.93
CA THR A 30 4.67 12.32 -14.40
C THR A 30 3.43 12.15 -13.52
N GLY A 31 2.42 11.40 -13.98
CA GLY A 31 1.23 11.11 -13.19
C GLY A 31 1.54 10.37 -11.89
N ARG A 32 2.48 9.41 -11.93
CA ARG A 32 2.93 8.68 -10.72
C ARG A 32 3.65 9.58 -9.73
N GLN A 33 4.49 10.49 -10.21
CA GLN A 33 5.16 11.46 -9.35
C GLN A 33 4.15 12.40 -8.69
N ALA A 34 3.22 12.96 -9.46
CA ALA A 34 2.16 13.82 -8.93
C ALA A 34 1.31 13.11 -7.87
N LEU A 35 1.00 11.82 -8.06
CA LEU A 35 0.31 11.02 -7.04
C LEU A 35 1.14 10.82 -5.77
N ALA A 36 2.46 10.67 -5.87
CA ALA A 36 3.33 10.57 -4.70
C ALA A 36 3.36 11.90 -3.93
N ASP A 37 3.54 13.01 -4.63
CA ASP A 37 3.58 14.35 -4.04
C ASP A 37 2.26 14.71 -3.35
N LEU A 38 1.11 14.40 -3.98
CA LEU A 38 -0.21 14.63 -3.39
C LEU A 38 -0.43 13.77 -2.14
N ARG A 39 0.05 12.52 -2.12
CA ARG A 39 -0.03 11.67 -0.93
C ARG A 39 0.79 12.25 0.21
N GLU A 40 1.98 12.77 -0.06
CA GLU A 40 2.80 13.44 0.95
C GLU A 40 2.09 14.69 1.50
N GLN A 41 1.51 15.52 0.64
CA GLN A 41 0.74 16.70 1.05
C GLN A 41 -0.46 16.32 1.92
N VAL A 42 -1.22 15.27 1.53
CA VAL A 42 -2.32 14.75 2.34
C VAL A 42 -1.81 14.25 3.69
N GLU A 43 -0.70 13.51 3.72
CA GLU A 43 -0.14 13.05 4.99
C GLU A 43 0.32 14.19 5.91
N ALA A 44 0.90 15.24 5.36
CA ALA A 44 1.31 16.43 6.10
C ALA A 44 0.07 17.16 6.66
N ALA A 45 -0.95 17.37 5.82
CA ALA A 45 -2.21 17.98 6.22
C ALA A 45 -2.90 17.16 7.33
N GLU A 46 -2.93 15.83 7.22
CA GLU A 46 -3.52 14.97 8.26
C GLU A 46 -2.74 15.02 9.59
N ARG A 47 -1.41 15.18 9.56
CA ARG A 47 -0.61 15.35 10.78
C ARG A 47 -0.94 16.69 11.44
N GLU A 48 -1.08 17.74 10.63
CA GLU A 48 -1.41 19.07 11.10
C GLU A 48 -2.82 19.16 11.68
N ASP A 49 -3.81 18.53 11.04
CA ASP A 49 -5.18 18.39 11.56
C ASP A 49 -5.18 17.75 12.95
N VAL A 50 -4.47 16.62 13.12
CA VAL A 50 -4.32 15.97 14.43
C VAL A 50 -3.66 16.89 15.45
N ARG A 51 -2.63 17.63 15.05
CA ARG A 51 -1.91 18.58 15.92
C ARG A 51 -2.84 19.69 16.40
N LEU A 52 -3.60 20.31 15.49
CA LEU A 52 -4.52 21.40 15.77
C LEU A 52 -5.69 20.94 16.64
N TYR A 53 -6.27 19.76 16.36
CA TYR A 53 -7.30 19.17 17.20
C TYR A 53 -6.79 18.95 18.63
N ASN A 54 -5.59 18.39 18.80
CA ASN A 54 -4.99 18.22 20.13
C ASN A 54 -4.70 19.57 20.81
N ALA A 55 -4.27 20.59 20.06
CA ALA A 55 -4.07 21.94 20.59
C ALA A 55 -5.38 22.54 21.11
N ALA A 56 -6.50 22.31 20.42
CA ALA A 56 -7.82 22.72 20.89
C ALA A 56 -8.19 22.02 22.21
N LEU A 57 -7.93 20.71 22.34
CA LEU A 57 -8.12 19.98 23.59
C LEU A 57 -7.28 20.56 24.73
N THR A 58 -6.01 20.90 24.47
CA THR A 58 -5.14 21.53 25.48
C THR A 58 -5.58 22.96 25.84
N ALA A 59 -6.27 23.65 24.94
CA ALA A 59 -6.85 24.97 25.17
C ALA A 59 -8.18 24.92 25.96
N GLY A 60 -8.63 23.73 26.35
CA GLY A 60 -9.82 23.53 27.19
C GLY A 60 -11.09 23.19 26.41
N TRP A 61 -11.02 23.00 25.09
CA TRP A 61 -12.17 22.52 24.32
C TRP A 61 -12.40 21.03 24.59
N SER A 62 -13.64 20.66 24.90
CA SER A 62 -14.03 19.26 24.93
C SER A 62 -14.34 18.72 23.52
N PRO A 63 -14.18 17.41 23.27
CA PRO A 63 -14.59 16.79 22.00
C PRO A 63 -16.06 17.02 21.65
N ASP A 64 -16.95 17.08 22.65
CA ASP A 64 -18.38 17.27 22.44
C ASP A 64 -18.71 18.70 22.01
N GLU A 65 -18.00 19.70 22.55
CA GLU A 65 -18.12 21.10 22.12
C GLU A 65 -17.62 21.28 20.68
N LEU A 66 -16.46 20.69 20.36
CA LEU A 66 -15.93 20.69 18.99
C LEU A 66 -16.95 20.06 18.02
N ARG A 67 -17.53 18.91 18.40
CA ARG A 67 -18.57 18.26 17.58
C ARG A 67 -19.82 19.12 17.42
N LYS A 68 -20.23 19.83 18.46
CA LYS A 68 -21.41 20.73 18.42
C LYS A 68 -21.23 21.89 17.45
N ILE A 69 -19.99 22.37 17.25
CA ILE A 69 -19.65 23.40 16.27
C ILE A 69 -19.26 22.82 14.89
N GLY A 70 -19.39 21.51 14.70
CA GLY A 70 -19.11 20.83 13.43
C GLY A 70 -17.64 20.42 13.21
N VAL A 71 -16.77 20.58 14.21
CA VAL A 71 -15.38 20.11 14.16
C VAL A 71 -15.33 18.69 14.73
N GLY A 72 -15.26 17.71 13.83
CA GLY A 72 -15.16 16.30 14.18
C GLY A 72 -13.77 15.86 14.63
N GLU A 73 -13.63 14.58 14.96
CA GLU A 73 -12.31 13.99 15.15
C GLU A 73 -11.56 13.88 13.82
N PRO A 74 -10.23 14.10 13.81
CA PRO A 74 -9.40 13.94 12.62
C PRO A 74 -9.61 12.59 11.92
N ASP A 75 -9.79 12.62 10.61
CA ASP A 75 -10.08 11.42 9.80
C ASP A 75 -8.99 10.35 9.95
N LYS A 76 -7.74 10.77 10.13
CA LYS A 76 -6.61 9.88 10.40
C LYS A 76 -6.82 9.07 11.68
N LYS A 77 -7.35 9.68 12.75
CA LYS A 77 -7.65 8.97 14.01
C LYS A 77 -8.76 7.95 13.80
N ALA A 78 -9.85 8.36 13.14
CA ALA A 78 -10.98 7.47 12.83
C ALA A 78 -10.55 6.27 11.96
N ARG A 79 -9.69 6.51 10.96
CA ARG A 79 -9.18 5.46 10.07
C ARG A 79 -8.28 4.45 10.80
N VAL A 80 -7.38 4.92 11.66
CA VAL A 80 -6.50 4.04 12.46
C VAL A 80 -7.32 3.20 13.44
N ALA A 81 -8.30 3.79 14.12
CA ALA A 81 -9.20 3.06 15.03
C ALA A 81 -9.96 1.93 14.31
N ARG A 82 -10.50 2.22 13.11
CA ARG A 82 -11.19 1.22 12.27
C ARG A 82 -10.27 0.06 11.87
N ARG A 83 -9.03 0.36 11.44
CA ARG A 83 -8.03 -0.66 11.09
C ARG A 83 -7.62 -1.52 12.29
N ALA A 84 -7.46 -0.91 13.47
CA ALA A 84 -7.14 -1.64 14.70
C ALA A 84 -8.28 -2.60 15.10
N ARG A 85 -9.54 -2.14 15.00
CA ARG A 85 -10.72 -2.96 15.28
C ARG A 85 -10.83 -4.16 14.33
N ALA A 86 -10.59 -3.95 13.03
CA ALA A 86 -10.61 -5.03 12.03
C ALA A 86 -9.56 -6.12 12.32
N ARG A 87 -8.34 -5.74 12.71
CA ARG A 87 -7.27 -6.69 13.06
C ARG A 87 -7.63 -7.53 14.30
N ARG A 88 -8.25 -6.92 15.31
CA ARG A 88 -8.70 -7.64 16.51
C ARG A 88 -9.80 -8.67 16.21
N ALA A 89 -10.72 -8.34 15.29
CA ALA A 89 -11.76 -9.28 14.86
C ALA A 89 -11.19 -10.47 14.06
N GLY A 90 -10.15 -10.26 13.24
CA GLY A 90 -9.49 -11.33 12.49
C GLY A 90 -8.62 -12.25 13.36
N ALA A 91 -7.95 -11.72 14.38
CA ALA A 91 -7.09 -12.50 15.28
C ALA A 91 -7.87 -13.47 16.18
N GLY A 92 -9.15 -13.20 16.46
CA GLY A 92 -10.00 -14.09 17.27
C GLY A 92 -10.45 -15.37 16.56
N SER A 93 -10.30 -15.47 15.24
CA SER A 93 -10.81 -16.60 14.45
C SER A 93 -9.75 -17.67 14.12
N GLY A 94 -8.49 -17.49 14.54
CA GLY A 94 -7.36 -18.37 14.18
C GLY A 94 -6.74 -19.19 15.33
N ALA A 95 -7.25 -19.08 16.56
CA ALA A 95 -6.62 -19.68 17.75
C ALA A 95 -7.26 -21.00 18.25
N ALA A 96 -8.16 -21.62 17.48
CA ALA A 96 -8.85 -22.86 17.85
C ALA A 96 -8.59 -24.00 16.84
N ALA A 97 -7.33 -24.35 16.60
CA ALA A 97 -6.99 -25.54 15.79
C ALA A 97 -5.54 -26.03 16.02
N LYS A 98 -5.14 -26.27 17.27
CA LYS A 98 -3.90 -27.00 17.60
C LYS A 98 -4.05 -27.72 18.95
N ASP A 99 -4.94 -28.71 19.01
CA ASP A 99 -4.84 -29.78 20.00
C ASP A 99 -5.43 -31.06 19.40
N GLY A 100 -4.61 -32.11 19.29
CA GLY A 100 -5.05 -33.46 18.97
C GLY A 100 -4.58 -34.03 17.64
N ALA A 101 -3.33 -34.51 17.59
CA ALA A 101 -2.97 -35.70 16.82
C ALA A 101 -1.66 -36.28 17.37
N SER A 102 -1.78 -36.95 18.51
CA SER A 102 -0.84 -38.01 18.92
C SER A 102 -1.18 -39.25 18.09
N GLY A 103 -0.21 -39.73 17.31
CA GLY A 103 -0.34 -40.88 16.44
C GLY A 103 1.05 -41.32 16.02
N THR A 104 1.64 -42.17 16.86
CA THR A 104 2.81 -42.98 16.57
C THR A 104 2.60 -43.76 15.27
N ASP A 105 3.57 -43.74 14.36
CA ASP A 105 4.06 -45.01 13.84
C ASP A 105 5.48 -44.92 13.28
N ASP A 106 6.14 -46.03 13.50
CA ASP A 106 7.53 -46.38 13.30
C ASP A 106 7.79 -46.67 11.80
N THR A 107 8.86 -46.13 11.23
CA THR A 107 9.51 -46.73 10.05
C THR A 107 10.98 -46.37 10.04
N THR A 108 11.74 -47.34 10.52
CA THR A 108 13.16 -47.60 10.32
C THR A 108 13.64 -47.29 8.89
N GLY A 109 14.74 -46.56 8.78
CA GLY A 109 15.44 -46.30 7.51
C GLY A 109 16.80 -45.64 7.74
N ALA A 110 17.79 -46.45 8.10
CA ALA A 110 19.20 -46.06 8.17
C ALA A 110 19.69 -45.41 6.88
N THR A 111 20.52 -44.36 6.96
CA THR A 111 21.82 -44.24 6.26
C THR A 111 22.59 -43.06 6.85
N ALA A 112 23.76 -43.35 7.42
CA ALA A 112 24.74 -42.35 7.80
C ALA A 112 25.28 -41.59 6.58
N HIS A 113 25.45 -40.28 6.68
CA HIS A 113 26.60 -39.65 6.06
C HIS A 113 27.03 -38.42 6.87
N ASP A 114 28.08 -38.67 7.64
CA ASP A 114 29.09 -37.73 8.10
C ASP A 114 29.50 -36.78 6.97
N THR A 115 29.57 -35.48 7.22
CA THR A 115 30.51 -34.64 6.46
C THR A 115 31.00 -33.52 7.37
N ASP A 116 32.19 -33.83 7.87
CA ASP A 116 33.18 -32.98 8.50
C ASP A 116 33.54 -31.72 7.68
N ALA A 117 34.16 -30.81 8.42
CA ALA A 117 34.63 -29.48 8.10
C ALA A 117 35.59 -29.35 6.90
N GLY A 118 35.66 -28.11 6.41
CA GLY A 118 36.67 -27.57 5.50
C GLY A 118 36.51 -26.07 5.38
#